data_AF-A0A8E6ET33-F1
#
_entry.id   AF-A0A8E6ET33-F1
#
_cell.length_a   1.000
_cell.length_b   1.000
_cell.length_c   1.000
_cell.angle_alpha   90.00
_cell.angle_beta   90.00
_cell.angle_gamma   90.00
#
_symmetry.space_group_name_H-M   'P 1'
#
loop_
_entity.id
_entity.type
_entity.pdbx_description
1 polymer ?
#
loop_
_entity_poly.entity_id
_entity_poly.type
_entity_poly.pdbx_seq_one_letter_code
_entity_poly.pdbx_strand_id
1 'polypeptide(L)'
;MQKWTITLIFFAVGSLRAQGPSTTELTEAKEKYSTALEAAARSFYQAMKAEINRVENTRGLKPSEKVAILDRLGRERECFEKEGTLPRSEEYLQALYNYAEKVHKAQQPVMKLYDRRMAQALGEKKLELAKQLVQEKKQFDEQIPGRKHLEKDSKWVGVRKEGNVTAHITVQFERAEGELRGVITQTRAGSMKFTGNLIGNRLEFHTTEAVQGTFRASDFQGYVVDKKLLMNATGFRKDGRPTNDLVILDLKE
;
A
#
# COMPACT_ATOMS: atom_id res chain seq x y z
N MET A 1 -33.89 7.21 -4.52
CA MET A 1 -32.48 7.55 -4.26
C MET A 1 -32.05 6.90 -2.95
N GLN A 2 -31.54 5.68 -3.03
CA GLN A 2 -31.03 4.93 -1.87
C GLN A 2 -29.78 5.62 -1.33
N LYS A 3 -29.78 5.87 -0.02
CA LYS A 3 -28.67 6.43 0.73
C LYS A 3 -27.48 5.47 0.61
N TRP A 4 -26.38 5.97 0.06
CA TRP A 4 -25.11 5.25 -0.03
C TRP A 4 -24.55 5.09 1.38
N THR A 5 -24.93 4.02 2.06
CA THR A 5 -24.15 3.47 3.15
C THR A 5 -22.95 2.83 2.48
N ILE A 6 -21.95 3.65 2.13
CA ILE A 6 -20.60 3.18 1.91
C ILE A 6 -20.20 2.62 3.27
N THR A 7 -20.50 1.36 3.52
CA THR A 7 -19.71 0.55 4.44
C THR A 7 -18.39 0.25 3.72
N LEU A 8 -17.65 1.32 3.36
CA LEU A 8 -16.24 1.35 3.69
C LEU A 8 -16.21 0.81 5.11
N ILE A 9 -15.22 0.00 5.41
CA ILE A 9 -14.85 -0.23 6.78
C ILE A 9 -14.42 1.16 7.31
N PHE A 10 -15.41 2.00 7.62
CA PHE A 10 -15.42 2.95 8.69
C PHE A 10 -15.13 2.04 9.88
N PHE A 11 -13.85 1.74 10.08
CA PHE A 11 -13.36 1.75 11.42
C PHE A 11 -13.93 3.03 11.98
N ALA A 12 -14.89 2.87 12.88
CA ALA A 12 -15.25 3.92 13.77
C ALA A 12 -13.92 4.38 14.40
N VAL A 13 -13.32 5.39 13.78
CA VAL A 13 -12.66 6.48 14.51
C VAL A 13 -13.74 7.27 15.27
N GLY A 14 -14.97 6.74 15.37
CA GLY A 14 -15.83 6.94 16.50
C GLY A 14 -15.06 6.64 17.77
N SER A 15 -14.59 7.71 18.40
CA SER A 15 -14.67 7.86 19.85
C SER A 15 -14.24 6.63 20.64
N LEU A 16 -13.11 6.01 20.28
CA LEU A 16 -12.20 5.55 21.31
C LEU A 16 -11.82 6.82 22.07
N ARG A 17 -12.59 7.12 23.12
CA ARG A 17 -12.11 7.89 24.27
C ARG A 17 -10.80 7.23 24.63
N ALA A 18 -9.70 7.78 24.11
CA ALA A 18 -8.37 7.45 24.55
C ALA A 18 -8.40 7.72 26.06
N GLN A 19 -8.45 6.66 26.87
CA GLN A 19 -8.33 6.75 28.33
C GLN A 19 -6.86 6.99 28.71
N GLY A 20 -6.22 7.91 28.01
CA GLY A 20 -4.86 8.39 28.20
C GLY A 20 -4.81 9.84 27.74
N PRO A 21 -3.81 10.61 28.17
CA PRO A 21 -3.69 12.03 27.83
C PRO A 21 -3.28 12.19 26.36
N SER A 22 -4.18 11.93 25.41
CA SER A 22 -4.00 12.38 24.03
C SER A 22 -4.07 13.90 24.04
N THR A 23 -2.94 14.55 23.81
CA THR A 23 -2.89 16.02 23.71
C THR A 23 -3.78 16.49 22.57
N THR A 24 -4.40 17.67 22.69
CA THR A 24 -5.26 18.28 21.65
C THR A 24 -4.65 18.19 20.24
N GLU A 25 -3.34 18.42 20.14
CA GLU A 25 -2.59 18.36 18.87
C GLU A 25 -2.61 16.96 18.20
N LEU A 26 -2.56 15.88 18.98
CA LEU A 26 -2.57 14.51 18.45
C LEU A 26 -3.95 14.12 17.95
N THR A 27 -5.00 14.56 18.66
CA THR A 27 -6.38 14.41 18.23
C THR A 27 -6.62 15.15 16.92
N GLU A 28 -6.21 16.41 16.81
CA GLU A 28 -6.30 17.19 15.57
C GLU A 28 -5.53 16.55 14.41
N ALA A 29 -4.35 16.00 14.66
CA ALA A 29 -3.56 15.31 13.63
C ALA A 29 -4.28 14.04 13.12
N LYS A 30 -4.92 13.28 14.02
CA LYS A 30 -5.73 12.09 13.67
C LYS A 30 -6.99 12.46 12.88
N GLU A 31 -7.66 13.55 13.24
CA GLU A 31 -8.81 14.07 12.49
C GLU A 31 -8.42 14.52 11.07
N LYS A 32 -7.28 15.21 10.94
CA LYS A 32 -6.71 15.56 9.64
C LYS A 32 -6.36 14.32 8.81
N TYR A 33 -5.80 13.29 9.44
CA TYR A 33 -5.55 12.00 8.79
C TYR A 33 -6.86 11.36 8.28
N SER A 34 -7.91 11.31 9.11
CA SER A 34 -9.22 10.76 8.72
C SER A 34 -9.81 11.52 7.51
N THR A 35 -9.76 12.85 7.55
CA THR A 35 -10.24 13.71 6.45
C THR A 35 -9.44 13.46 5.16
N ALA A 36 -8.13 13.31 5.26
CA ALA A 36 -7.26 13.04 4.13
C ALA A 36 -7.49 11.62 3.57
N LEU A 37 -7.77 10.63 4.41
CA LEU A 37 -8.13 9.27 4.01
C LEU A 37 -9.44 9.26 3.19
N GLU A 38 -10.46 10.01 3.63
CA GLU A 38 -11.71 10.19 2.87
C GLU A 38 -11.49 10.90 1.54
N ALA A 39 -10.63 11.93 1.51
CA ALA A 39 -10.26 12.62 0.28
C ALA A 39 -9.51 11.70 -0.69
N ALA A 40 -8.61 10.85 -0.18
CA ALA A 40 -7.90 9.85 -0.97
C ALA A 40 -8.88 8.83 -1.58
N ALA A 41 -9.82 8.30 -0.78
CA ALA A 41 -10.83 7.37 -1.24
C ALA A 41 -11.72 8.02 -2.33
N ARG A 42 -12.21 9.24 -2.12
CA ARG A 42 -12.98 9.98 -3.14
C ARG A 42 -12.19 10.18 -4.45
N SER A 43 -10.91 10.51 -4.35
CA SER A 43 -10.04 10.66 -5.52
C SER A 43 -9.88 9.33 -6.28
N PHE A 44 -9.83 8.19 -5.57
CA PHE A 44 -9.78 6.87 -6.20
C PHE A 44 -11.06 6.56 -6.98
N TYR A 45 -12.23 6.83 -6.39
CA TYR A 45 -13.51 6.70 -7.09
C TYR A 45 -13.61 7.59 -8.34
N GLN A 46 -13.13 8.82 -8.25
CA GLN A 46 -13.10 9.72 -9.39
C GLN A 46 -12.19 9.20 -10.51
N ALA A 47 -11.04 8.62 -10.17
CA ALA A 47 -10.14 8.01 -11.14
C ALA A 47 -10.80 6.81 -11.84
N MET A 48 -11.51 5.95 -11.09
CA MET A 48 -12.25 4.83 -11.69
C MET A 48 -13.33 5.30 -12.69
N LYS A 49 -14.05 6.37 -12.36
CA LYS A 49 -15.03 6.99 -13.26
C LYS A 49 -14.38 7.62 -14.48
N ALA A 50 -13.28 8.35 -14.28
CA ALA A 50 -12.54 8.99 -15.36
C ALA A 50 -12.05 7.95 -16.38
N GLU A 51 -11.64 6.78 -15.91
CA GLU A 51 -11.17 5.69 -16.75
C GLU A 51 -12.30 5.02 -17.55
N ILE A 52 -13.48 4.81 -16.95
CA ILE A 52 -14.69 4.39 -17.70
C ILE A 52 -14.98 5.40 -18.82
N ASN A 53 -15.03 6.69 -18.48
CA ASN A 53 -15.27 7.76 -19.47
C ASN A 53 -14.17 7.79 -20.54
N ARG A 54 -12.91 7.51 -20.19
CA ARG A 54 -11.79 7.43 -21.14
C ARG A 54 -12.04 6.31 -22.15
N VAL A 55 -12.40 5.11 -21.70
CA VAL A 55 -12.70 3.98 -22.57
C VAL A 55 -13.91 4.29 -23.46
N GLU A 56 -14.98 4.87 -22.92
CA GLU A 56 -16.16 5.29 -23.68
C GLU A 56 -15.80 6.26 -24.81
N ASN A 57 -14.91 7.22 -24.56
CA ASN A 57 -14.53 8.25 -25.52
C ASN A 57 -13.34 7.86 -26.41
N THR A 58 -12.69 6.72 -26.18
CA THR A 58 -11.54 6.29 -26.98
C THR A 58 -11.96 6.00 -28.42
N ARG A 59 -11.34 6.71 -29.37
CA ARG A 59 -11.48 6.48 -30.81
C ARG A 59 -10.50 5.37 -31.22
N GLY A 60 -10.94 4.42 -32.03
CA GLY A 60 -10.09 3.33 -32.55
C GLY A 60 -10.24 1.97 -31.87
N LEU A 61 -10.94 1.88 -30.73
CA LEU A 61 -11.37 0.59 -30.18
C LEU A 61 -12.54 0.04 -30.99
N LYS A 62 -12.55 -1.26 -31.29
CA LYS A 62 -13.72 -1.89 -31.90
C LYS A 62 -14.89 -1.83 -30.91
N PRO A 63 -16.15 -1.70 -31.39
CA PRO A 63 -17.31 -1.65 -30.50
C PRO A 63 -17.38 -2.83 -29.52
N SER A 64 -17.07 -4.05 -29.97
CA SER A 64 -17.06 -5.24 -29.14
C SER A 64 -15.97 -5.22 -28.06
N GLU A 65 -14.76 -4.77 -28.40
CA GLU A 65 -13.65 -4.61 -27.44
C GLU A 65 -13.99 -3.55 -26.38
N LYS A 66 -14.58 -2.44 -26.81
CA LYS A 66 -15.03 -1.36 -25.91
C LYS A 66 -16.06 -1.87 -24.90
N VAL A 67 -17.09 -2.58 -25.36
CA VAL A 67 -18.11 -3.18 -24.47
C VAL A 67 -17.45 -4.14 -23.47
N ALA A 68 -16.58 -5.04 -23.93
CA ALA A 68 -15.90 -5.99 -23.06
C ALA A 68 -15.05 -5.32 -21.96
N ILE A 69 -14.34 -4.22 -22.30
CA ILE A 69 -13.55 -3.46 -21.32
C ILE A 69 -14.49 -2.75 -20.33
N LEU A 70 -15.55 -2.09 -20.81
CA LEU A 70 -16.50 -1.38 -19.95
C LEU A 70 -17.23 -2.32 -18.98
N ASP A 71 -17.67 -3.49 -19.44
CA ASP A 71 -18.30 -4.50 -18.60
C ASP A 71 -17.35 -5.04 -17.53
N ARG A 72 -16.07 -5.21 -17.87
CA ARG A 72 -15.03 -5.61 -16.90
C ARG A 72 -14.80 -4.51 -15.85
N LEU A 73 -14.57 -3.27 -16.29
CA LEU A 73 -14.31 -2.14 -15.39
C LEU A 73 -15.53 -1.84 -14.51
N GLY A 74 -16.73 -1.92 -15.07
CA GLY A 74 -17.99 -1.76 -14.35
C GLY A 74 -18.15 -2.77 -13.21
N ARG A 75 -17.88 -4.05 -13.47
CA ARG A 75 -17.90 -5.11 -12.46
C ARG A 75 -16.84 -4.91 -11.38
N GLU A 76 -15.60 -4.59 -11.74
CA GLU A 76 -14.55 -4.33 -10.74
C GLU A 76 -14.91 -3.15 -9.84
N ARG A 77 -15.44 -2.07 -10.43
CA ARG A 77 -15.92 -0.90 -9.66
C ARG A 77 -17.08 -1.29 -8.74
N GLU A 78 -18.03 -2.06 -9.21
CA GLU A 78 -19.18 -2.52 -8.41
C GLU A 78 -18.74 -3.41 -7.24
N CYS A 79 -17.84 -4.38 -7.48
CA CYS A 79 -17.25 -5.22 -6.42
C CYS A 79 -16.50 -4.37 -5.40
N PHE A 80 -15.73 -3.37 -5.84
CA PHE A 80 -15.07 -2.45 -4.92
C PHE A 80 -16.08 -1.62 -4.10
N GLU A 81 -17.13 -1.09 -4.73
CA GLU A 81 -18.17 -0.29 -4.08
C GLU A 81 -18.99 -1.09 -3.05
N LYS A 82 -19.31 -2.36 -3.35
CA LYS A 82 -20.17 -3.20 -2.50
C LYS A 82 -19.41 -4.02 -1.47
N GLU A 83 -18.25 -4.56 -1.84
CA GLU A 83 -17.53 -5.57 -1.07
C GLU A 83 -16.17 -5.05 -0.57
N GLY A 84 -15.72 -3.89 -1.04
CA GLY A 84 -14.36 -3.40 -0.76
C GLY A 84 -13.26 -4.17 -1.51
N THR A 85 -13.64 -5.05 -2.44
CA THR A 85 -12.71 -5.88 -3.21
C THR A 85 -11.84 -4.99 -4.10
N LEU A 86 -10.53 -5.01 -3.87
CA LEU A 86 -9.59 -4.19 -4.63
C LEU A 86 -9.54 -4.62 -6.11
N PRO A 87 -9.47 -3.66 -7.05
CA PRO A 87 -9.45 -3.96 -8.47
C PRO A 87 -8.16 -4.67 -8.89
N ARG A 88 -8.23 -5.31 -10.06
CA ARG A 88 -7.15 -6.12 -10.67
C ARG A 88 -6.76 -5.61 -12.06
N SER A 89 -7.62 -4.82 -12.69
CA SER A 89 -7.37 -4.18 -13.98
C SER A 89 -6.19 -3.21 -13.92
N GLU A 90 -5.30 -3.28 -14.91
CA GLU A 90 -4.14 -2.38 -15.04
C GLU A 90 -4.58 -0.91 -15.03
N GLU A 91 -5.76 -0.65 -15.61
CA GLU A 91 -6.43 0.65 -15.66
C GLU A 91 -6.72 1.25 -14.27
N TYR A 92 -7.05 0.43 -13.27
CA TYR A 92 -7.34 0.88 -11.91
C TYR A 92 -6.14 0.78 -10.96
N LEU A 93 -5.11 0.01 -11.31
CA LEU A 93 -3.95 -0.23 -10.46
C LEU A 93 -3.13 1.05 -10.22
N GLN A 94 -2.98 1.91 -11.24
CA GLN A 94 -2.33 3.21 -11.04
C GLN A 94 -3.13 4.12 -10.08
N ALA A 95 -4.46 4.12 -10.20
CA ALA A 95 -5.32 4.87 -9.31
C ALA A 95 -5.22 4.35 -7.86
N LEU A 96 -5.12 3.04 -7.69
CA LEU A 96 -4.96 2.40 -6.38
C LEU A 96 -3.59 2.70 -5.76
N TYR A 97 -2.52 2.71 -6.57
CA TYR A 97 -1.20 3.14 -6.14
C TYR A 97 -1.21 4.59 -5.64
N ASN A 98 -1.84 5.50 -6.40
CA ASN A 98 -1.98 6.91 -6.02
C ASN A 98 -2.80 7.09 -4.73
N TYR A 99 -3.84 6.27 -4.53
CA TYR A 99 -4.57 6.22 -3.27
C TYR A 99 -3.64 5.85 -2.11
N ALA A 100 -2.88 4.77 -2.25
CA ALA A 100 -1.98 4.28 -1.22
C ALA A 100 -0.88 5.30 -0.85
N GLU A 101 -0.35 6.01 -1.85
CA GLU A 101 0.59 7.11 -1.65
C GLU A 101 -0.04 8.26 -0.85
N LYS A 102 -1.28 8.65 -1.15
CA LYS A 102 -2.00 9.71 -0.41
C LYS A 102 -2.23 9.30 1.05
N VAL A 103 -2.61 8.05 1.29
CA VAL A 103 -2.72 7.49 2.65
C VAL A 103 -1.38 7.58 3.38
N HIS A 104 -0.29 7.16 2.73
CA HIS A 104 1.06 7.27 3.28
C HIS A 104 1.45 8.71 3.62
N LYS A 105 1.17 9.68 2.73
CA LYS A 105 1.46 11.09 2.99
C LYS A 105 0.64 11.63 4.17
N ALA A 106 -0.61 11.21 4.29
CA ALA A 106 -1.52 11.64 5.36
C ALA A 106 -1.11 11.11 6.74
N GLN A 107 -0.55 9.90 6.84
CA GLN A 107 -0.11 9.33 8.13
C GLN A 107 1.18 9.98 8.66
N GLN A 108 2.07 10.49 7.80
CA GLN A 108 3.39 10.99 8.18
C GLN A 108 3.36 12.04 9.31
N PRO A 109 2.48 13.05 9.28
CA PRO A 109 2.39 14.03 10.36
C PRO A 109 2.03 13.40 11.71
N VAL A 110 1.12 12.42 11.74
CA VAL A 110 0.70 11.74 12.97
C VAL A 110 1.87 10.94 13.54
N MET A 111 2.58 10.20 12.69
CA MET A 111 3.74 9.39 13.10
C MET A 111 4.87 10.25 13.68
N LYS A 112 5.21 11.35 12.99
CA LYS A 112 6.20 12.31 13.49
C LYS A 112 5.79 12.94 14.82
N LEU A 113 4.49 13.20 15.00
CA LEU A 113 3.97 13.76 16.23
C LEU A 113 4.10 12.77 17.40
N TYR A 114 3.80 11.49 17.18
CA TYR A 114 4.07 10.44 18.16
C TYR A 114 5.56 10.40 18.55
N ASP A 115 6.46 10.36 17.57
CA ASP A 115 7.90 10.30 17.82
C ASP A 115 8.39 11.49 18.63
N ARG A 116 7.93 12.70 18.28
CA ARG A 116 8.25 13.93 19.02
C ARG A 116 7.73 13.90 20.46
N ARG A 117 6.49 13.45 20.67
CA ARG A 117 5.87 13.38 22.02
C ARG A 117 6.53 12.31 22.88
N MET A 118 6.91 11.16 22.30
CA MET A 118 7.68 10.13 23.00
C MET A 118 9.05 10.66 23.44
N ALA A 119 9.78 11.32 22.54
CA ALA A 119 11.07 11.94 22.86
C ALA A 119 10.95 12.98 23.98
N GLN A 120 9.92 13.84 23.93
CA GLN A 120 9.62 14.81 24.98
C GLN A 120 9.32 14.13 26.33
N ALA A 121 8.46 13.11 26.35
CA ALA A 121 8.12 12.38 27.57
C ALA A 121 9.36 11.72 28.21
N LEU A 122 10.26 11.16 27.39
CA LEU A 122 11.52 10.59 27.86
C LEU A 122 12.47 11.67 28.42
N GLY A 123 12.58 12.82 27.75
CA GLY A 123 13.37 13.96 28.22
C GLY A 123 12.86 14.53 29.55
N GLU A 124 11.53 14.51 29.75
CA GLU A 124 10.86 14.88 31.00
C GLU A 124 10.84 13.76 32.05
N LYS A 125 11.48 12.62 31.78
CA LYS A 125 11.50 11.40 32.64
C LYS A 125 10.11 10.83 32.96
N LYS A 126 9.11 11.08 32.10
CA LYS A 126 7.74 10.55 32.20
C LYS A 126 7.63 9.20 31.47
N LEU A 127 8.25 8.16 32.04
CA LEU A 127 8.31 6.84 31.41
C LEU A 127 6.93 6.23 31.10
N GLU A 128 5.97 6.35 32.01
CA GLU A 128 4.63 5.79 31.81
C GLU A 128 3.87 6.47 30.66
N LEU A 129 4.06 7.78 30.49
CA LEU A 129 3.52 8.50 29.33
C LEU A 129 4.16 8.02 28.02
N ALA A 130 5.48 7.81 28.00
CA ALA A 130 6.16 7.28 26.83
C ALA A 130 5.64 5.88 26.45
N LYS A 131 5.42 4.99 27.42
CA LYS A 131 4.82 3.66 27.19
C LYS A 131 3.39 3.76 26.64
N GLN A 132 2.57 4.66 27.17
CA GLN A 132 1.21 4.90 26.65
C GLN A 132 1.25 5.37 25.20
N LEU A 133 2.14 6.30 24.86
CA LEU A 133 2.30 6.79 23.49
C LEU A 133 2.78 5.70 22.52
N VAL A 134 3.67 4.78 22.96
CA VAL A 134 4.08 3.62 22.15
C VAL A 134 2.88 2.73 21.84
N GLN A 135 2.05 2.43 22.84
CA GLN A 135 0.86 1.59 22.67
C GLN A 135 -0.18 2.26 21.75
N GLU A 136 -0.41 3.56 21.92
CA GLU A 136 -1.34 4.33 21.10
C GLU A 136 -0.87 4.45 19.65
N LYS A 137 0.45 4.61 19.44
CA LYS A 137 1.07 4.59 18.11
C LYS A 137 0.86 3.23 17.43
N LYS A 138 1.07 2.13 18.15
CA LYS A 138 0.82 0.77 17.64
C LYS A 138 -0.64 0.57 17.22
N GLN A 139 -1.59 1.01 18.05
CA GLN A 139 -3.02 0.95 17.73
C GLN A 139 -3.37 1.79 16.50
N PHE A 140 -2.75 2.96 16.35
CA PHE A 140 -2.93 3.78 15.15
C PHE A 140 -2.34 3.09 13.91
N ASP A 141 -1.16 2.49 14.02
CA ASP A 141 -0.53 1.75 12.93
C ASP A 141 -1.40 0.58 12.45
N GLU A 142 -2.05 -0.15 13.36
CA GLU A 142 -2.97 -1.24 13.04
C GLU A 142 -4.22 -0.78 12.26
N GLN A 143 -4.59 0.50 12.36
CA GLN A 143 -5.71 1.09 11.60
C GLN A 143 -5.30 1.50 10.17
N ILE A 144 -4.01 1.53 9.86
CA ILE A 144 -3.54 1.87 8.52
C ILE A 144 -3.91 0.72 7.56
N PRO A 145 -4.61 0.99 6.45
CA PRO A 145 -5.02 -0.04 5.50
C PRO A 145 -3.85 -0.91 5.05
N GLY A 146 -4.01 -2.24 5.13
CA GLY A 146 -2.98 -3.20 4.72
C GLY A 146 -1.94 -3.55 5.78
N ARG A 147 -1.73 -2.71 6.81
CA ARG A 147 -0.60 -2.89 7.76
C ARG A 147 -0.62 -4.23 8.47
N LYS A 148 -1.81 -4.69 8.88
CA LYS A 148 -2.03 -5.97 9.60
C LYS A 148 -1.68 -7.22 8.77
N HIS A 149 -1.55 -7.10 7.45
CA HIS A 149 -1.23 -8.24 6.59
C HIS A 149 0.28 -8.41 6.37
N LEU A 150 1.07 -7.39 6.72
CA LEU A 150 2.54 -7.47 6.76
C LEU A 150 3.00 -8.01 8.10
N GLU A 151 2.93 -9.32 8.23
CA GLU A 151 3.41 -10.07 9.39
C GLU A 151 4.60 -10.94 9.02
N LYS A 152 5.27 -11.46 10.06
CA LYS A 152 6.28 -12.50 9.90
C LYS A 152 5.66 -13.70 9.17
N ASP A 153 6.44 -14.29 8.27
CA ASP A 153 6.10 -15.43 7.43
C ASP A 153 4.95 -15.17 6.42
N SER A 154 4.48 -13.92 6.30
CA SER A 154 3.51 -13.56 5.26
C SER A 154 4.09 -13.79 3.87
N LYS A 155 3.30 -14.45 3.02
CA LYS A 155 3.67 -14.84 1.66
C LYS A 155 2.82 -14.10 0.65
N TRP A 156 3.49 -13.44 -0.27
CA TRP A 156 2.86 -12.60 -1.30
C TRP A 156 3.25 -13.14 -2.66
N VAL A 157 2.28 -13.34 -3.54
CA VAL A 157 2.48 -13.96 -4.85
C VAL A 157 1.88 -13.10 -5.95
N GLY A 158 2.56 -13.03 -7.09
CA GLY A 158 2.03 -12.32 -8.23
C GLY A 158 2.94 -12.43 -9.43
N VAL A 159 2.79 -11.48 -10.34
CA VAL A 159 3.51 -11.48 -11.61
C VAL A 159 4.13 -10.12 -11.88
N ARG A 160 5.30 -10.14 -12.50
CA ARG A 160 5.96 -8.98 -13.11
C ARG A 160 6.03 -9.22 -14.61
N LYS A 161 5.68 -8.19 -15.39
CA LYS A 161 5.88 -8.19 -16.84
C LYS A 161 7.16 -7.41 -17.14
N GLU A 162 8.15 -8.06 -17.73
CA GLU A 162 9.39 -7.45 -18.24
C GLU A 162 9.37 -7.58 -19.77
N GLY A 163 8.84 -6.57 -20.46
CA GLY A 163 8.55 -6.66 -21.89
C GLY A 163 7.55 -7.78 -22.21
N ASN A 164 7.93 -8.73 -23.08
CA ASN A 164 7.10 -9.87 -23.45
C ASN A 164 7.21 -11.06 -22.48
N VAL A 165 8.01 -10.93 -21.42
CA VAL A 165 8.25 -12.02 -20.46
C VAL A 165 7.41 -11.78 -19.20
N THR A 166 6.63 -12.79 -18.80
CA THR A 166 5.98 -12.82 -17.50
C THR A 166 6.84 -13.62 -16.53
N ALA A 167 7.22 -13.03 -15.41
CA ALA A 167 7.92 -13.68 -14.31
C ALA A 167 6.98 -13.79 -13.10
N HIS A 168 6.83 -15.00 -12.55
CA HIS A 168 6.14 -15.13 -11.26
C HIS A 168 7.08 -14.69 -10.16
N ILE A 169 6.56 -13.86 -9.25
CA ILE A 169 7.28 -13.34 -8.11
C ILE A 169 6.58 -13.84 -6.85
N THR A 170 7.37 -14.33 -5.91
CA THR A 170 6.95 -14.60 -4.54
C THR A 170 7.80 -13.76 -3.60
N VAL A 171 7.19 -13.03 -2.68
CA VAL A 171 7.87 -12.33 -1.59
C VAL A 171 7.43 -12.97 -0.29
N GLN A 172 8.38 -13.43 0.51
CA GLN A 172 8.15 -13.97 1.83
C GLN A 172 8.89 -13.13 2.85
N PHE A 173 8.17 -12.58 3.82
CA PHE A 173 8.75 -11.76 4.88
C PHE A 173 9.23 -12.66 6.03
N GLU A 174 10.51 -12.63 6.36
CA GLU A 174 11.06 -13.27 7.58
C GLU A 174 10.86 -12.38 8.81
N ARG A 175 10.81 -11.05 8.60
CA ARG A 175 10.56 -10.05 9.63
C ARG A 175 9.83 -8.85 9.02
N ALA A 176 8.78 -8.40 9.70
CA ALA A 176 7.92 -7.28 9.26
C ALA A 176 7.80 -6.14 10.30
N GLU A 177 8.60 -6.17 11.36
CA GLU A 177 8.64 -5.14 12.40
C GLU A 177 10.03 -4.51 12.50
N GLY A 178 10.09 -3.18 12.38
CA GLY A 178 11.33 -2.42 12.33
C GLY A 178 11.98 -2.55 10.94
N GLU A 179 13.08 -3.29 10.88
CA GLU A 179 13.74 -3.63 9.62
C GLU A 179 13.01 -4.78 8.93
N LEU A 180 12.55 -4.55 7.70
CA LEU A 180 11.99 -5.59 6.85
C LEU A 180 13.10 -6.51 6.39
N ARG A 181 12.88 -7.82 6.50
CA ARG A 181 13.77 -8.84 5.94
C ARG A 181 12.96 -9.96 5.33
N GLY A 182 13.51 -10.59 4.30
CA GLY A 182 12.87 -11.74 3.71
C GLY A 182 13.55 -12.23 2.44
N VAL A 183 12.79 -13.02 1.68
CA VAL A 183 13.22 -13.63 0.43
C VAL A 183 12.26 -13.28 -0.69
N ILE A 184 12.82 -12.88 -1.83
CA ILE A 184 12.10 -12.77 -3.10
C ILE A 184 12.50 -13.96 -3.96
N THR A 185 11.54 -14.74 -4.42
CA THR A 185 11.75 -15.80 -5.40
C THR A 185 11.13 -15.43 -6.74
N GLN A 186 11.90 -15.52 -7.81
CA GLN A 186 11.43 -15.28 -9.16
C GLN A 186 11.75 -16.50 -10.04
N THR A 187 10.79 -16.95 -10.85
CA THR A 187 10.88 -18.20 -11.64
C THR A 187 12.16 -18.35 -12.47
N ARG A 188 12.79 -17.23 -12.89
CA ARG A 188 14.00 -17.24 -13.73
C ARG A 188 15.25 -16.68 -13.05
N ALA A 189 15.10 -15.93 -11.95
CA ALA A 189 16.22 -15.30 -11.25
C ALA A 189 16.60 -16.05 -9.96
N GLY A 190 15.84 -17.08 -9.58
CA GLY A 190 16.05 -17.79 -8.32
C GLY A 190 15.55 -16.99 -7.12
N SER A 191 16.10 -17.28 -5.94
CA SER A 191 15.77 -16.64 -4.68
C SER A 191 16.84 -15.64 -4.28
N MET A 192 16.43 -14.47 -3.80
CA MET A 192 17.29 -13.40 -3.33
C MET A 192 16.80 -12.92 -1.97
N LYS A 193 17.70 -12.74 -1.01
CA LYS A 193 17.36 -12.03 0.22
C LYS A 193 17.18 -10.53 -0.02
N PHE A 194 16.39 -9.90 0.83
CA PHE A 194 16.22 -8.46 0.86
C PHE A 194 16.25 -7.91 2.29
N THR A 195 16.62 -6.64 2.40
CA THR A 195 16.48 -5.84 3.63
C THR A 195 15.83 -4.51 3.30
N GLY A 196 15.13 -3.93 4.27
CA GLY A 196 14.35 -2.71 4.03
C GLY A 196 13.68 -2.14 5.26
N ASN A 197 12.74 -1.25 5.03
CA ASN A 197 11.99 -0.52 6.06
C ASN A 197 10.50 -0.49 5.73
N LEU A 198 9.68 -0.53 6.77
CA LEU A 198 8.25 -0.33 6.70
C LEU A 198 7.89 0.95 7.46
N ILE A 199 7.26 1.90 6.78
CA ILE A 199 6.84 3.18 7.35
C ILE A 199 5.33 3.34 7.11
N GLY A 200 4.54 2.95 8.11
CA GLY A 200 3.10 2.76 8.00
C GLY A 200 2.75 1.74 6.92
N ASN A 201 2.04 2.13 5.86
CA ASN A 201 1.75 1.22 4.73
C ASN A 201 2.82 1.20 3.62
N ARG A 202 3.85 2.05 3.67
CA ARG A 202 4.90 2.10 2.64
C ARG A 202 6.04 1.19 3.00
N LEU A 203 6.46 0.38 2.04
CA LEU A 203 7.63 -0.47 2.14
C LEU A 203 8.70 -0.01 1.15
N GLU A 204 9.94 -0.13 1.59
CA GLU A 204 11.13 0.08 0.77
C GLU A 204 12.11 -1.02 1.09
N PHE A 205 12.53 -1.81 0.12
CA PHE A 205 13.56 -2.81 0.31
C PHE A 205 14.43 -2.97 -0.92
N HIS A 206 15.67 -3.39 -0.69
CA HIS A 206 16.62 -3.70 -1.73
C HIS A 206 17.09 -5.15 -1.56
N THR A 207 17.40 -5.78 -2.69
CA THR A 207 17.99 -7.12 -2.70
C THR A 207 19.45 -7.07 -2.26
N THR A 208 19.86 -8.02 -1.42
CA THR A 208 21.22 -8.05 -0.82
C THR A 208 22.13 -9.13 -1.41
N GLU A 209 21.60 -10.01 -2.25
CA GLU A 209 22.34 -11.14 -2.83
C GLU A 209 22.50 -10.99 -4.35
N ALA A 210 23.70 -11.33 -4.84
CA ALA A 210 24.02 -11.35 -6.25
C ALA A 210 23.57 -12.67 -6.89
N VAL A 211 22.68 -12.60 -7.89
CA VAL A 211 22.39 -13.75 -8.76
C VAL A 211 23.52 -13.88 -9.78
N GLN A 212 24.12 -15.08 -9.89
CA GLN A 212 25.24 -15.35 -10.80
C GLN A 212 24.96 -14.83 -12.23
N GLY A 213 25.80 -13.90 -12.70
CA GLY A 213 25.90 -13.53 -14.12
C GLY A 213 25.24 -12.22 -14.56
N THR A 214 24.39 -11.58 -13.75
CA THR A 214 23.92 -10.20 -14.03
C THR A 214 23.52 -9.52 -12.74
N PHE A 215 24.26 -8.49 -12.35
CA PHE A 215 23.87 -7.61 -11.24
C PHE A 215 22.52 -6.97 -11.58
N ARG A 216 21.47 -7.33 -10.86
CA ARG A 216 20.19 -6.63 -10.87
C ARG A 216 19.86 -6.27 -9.44
N ALA A 217 20.65 -5.37 -8.85
CA ALA A 217 20.18 -4.65 -7.67
C ALA A 217 18.79 -4.13 -8.01
N SER A 218 17.82 -4.71 -7.32
CA SER A 218 16.42 -4.40 -7.51
C SER A 218 15.97 -3.69 -6.26
N ASP A 219 15.72 -2.40 -6.42
CA ASP A 219 15.07 -1.58 -5.40
C ASP A 219 13.57 -1.73 -5.58
N PHE A 220 12.88 -1.99 -4.49
CA PHE A 220 11.44 -2.11 -4.47
C PHE A 220 10.89 -1.05 -3.54
N GLN A 221 10.02 -0.21 -4.08
CA GLN A 221 9.28 0.75 -3.31
C GLN A 221 7.80 0.54 -3.59
N GLY A 222 7.00 0.41 -2.54
CA GLY A 222 5.59 0.14 -2.71
C GLY A 222 4.74 0.46 -1.51
N TYR A 223 3.48 0.05 -1.62
CA TYR A 223 2.48 0.19 -0.59
C TYR A 223 1.73 -1.11 -0.41
N VAL A 224 1.33 -1.37 0.83
CA VAL A 224 0.34 -2.41 1.13
C VAL A 224 -1.02 -1.76 1.22
N VAL A 225 -1.97 -2.32 0.50
CA VAL A 225 -3.38 -1.93 0.53
C VAL A 225 -4.18 -3.21 0.71
N ASP A 226 -4.71 -3.39 1.91
CA ASP A 226 -5.36 -4.64 2.31
C ASP A 226 -4.51 -5.87 1.92
N LYS A 227 -5.04 -6.85 1.18
CA LYS A 227 -4.34 -8.05 0.75
C LYS A 227 -3.54 -7.88 -0.55
N LYS A 228 -3.26 -6.64 -0.97
CA LYS A 228 -2.45 -6.32 -2.13
C LYS A 228 -1.18 -5.57 -1.75
N LEU A 229 -0.09 -5.95 -2.39
CA LEU A 229 1.20 -5.32 -2.31
C LEU A 229 1.52 -4.74 -3.69
N LEU A 230 1.53 -3.40 -3.78
CA LEU A 230 1.72 -2.63 -5.01
C LEU A 230 3.12 -2.01 -4.98
N MET A 231 4.02 -2.46 -5.84
CA MET A 231 5.42 -2.04 -5.78
C MET A 231 5.93 -1.61 -7.15
N ASN A 232 6.72 -0.56 -7.20
CA ASN A 232 7.61 -0.31 -8.31
C ASN A 232 8.93 -1.03 -8.03
N ALA A 233 9.32 -1.91 -8.96
CA ALA A 233 10.61 -2.55 -8.98
C ALA A 233 11.53 -1.80 -9.94
N THR A 234 12.55 -1.16 -9.40
CA THR A 234 13.62 -0.51 -10.16
C THR A 234 14.75 -1.52 -10.33
N GLY A 235 15.11 -1.84 -11.57
CA GLY A 235 16.28 -2.66 -11.89
C GLY A 235 17.15 -1.99 -12.95
N PHE A 236 18.25 -2.63 -13.31
CA PHE A 236 19.18 -2.13 -14.34
C PHE A 236 19.29 -3.12 -15.50
N ARG A 237 19.21 -2.59 -16.73
CA ARG A 237 19.49 -3.33 -17.96
C ARG A 237 20.98 -3.57 -18.13
N LYS A 238 21.35 -4.44 -19.08
CA LYS A 238 22.76 -4.68 -19.47
C LYS A 238 23.50 -3.41 -19.93
N ASP A 239 22.78 -2.42 -20.45
CA ASP A 239 23.31 -1.12 -20.89
C ASP A 239 23.39 -0.08 -19.75
N GLY A 240 23.10 -0.49 -18.49
CA GLY A 240 23.13 0.38 -17.33
C GLY A 240 21.90 1.30 -17.18
N ARG A 241 20.93 1.26 -18.11
CA ARG A 241 19.72 2.09 -17.98
C ARG A 241 18.76 1.50 -16.94
N PRO A 242 18.16 2.34 -16.08
CA PRO A 242 17.16 1.88 -15.13
C PRO A 242 15.87 1.47 -15.87
N THR A 243 15.21 0.45 -15.33
CA THR A 243 13.87 0.00 -15.72
C THR A 243 12.98 0.01 -14.50
N ASN A 244 11.79 0.58 -14.62
CA ASN A 244 10.79 0.61 -13.56
C ASN A 244 9.60 -0.23 -14.00
N ASP A 245 9.29 -1.28 -13.25
CA ASP A 245 8.15 -2.13 -13.52
C ASP A 245 7.19 -2.12 -12.32
N LEU A 246 5.89 -2.00 -12.59
CA LEU A 246 4.87 -2.20 -11.57
C LEU A 246 4.74 -3.70 -11.29
N VAL A 247 4.87 -4.07 -10.03
CA VAL A 247 4.73 -5.42 -9.49
C VAL A 247 3.55 -5.41 -8.54
N ILE A 248 2.64 -6.36 -8.75
CA ILE A 248 1.45 -6.50 -7.91
C ILE A 248 1.44 -7.92 -7.38
N LEU A 249 1.41 -8.01 -6.06
CA LEU A 249 1.39 -9.28 -5.35
C LEU A 249 0.13 -9.35 -4.49
N ASP A 250 -0.53 -10.49 -4.50
CA ASP A 250 -1.64 -10.82 -3.63
C ASP A 250 -1.11 -11.61 -2.42
N LEU A 251 -1.66 -11.34 -1.24
CA LEU A 251 -1.41 -12.15 -0.06
C LEU A 251 -1.91 -13.58 -0.32
N LYS A 252 -1.04 -14.57 -0.09
CA LYS A 252 -1.39 -15.98 -0.15
C LYS A 252 -1.81 -16.43 1.25
N GLU A 253 -3.08 -16.76 1.39
CA GLU A 253 -3.64 -17.44 2.57
C GLU A 253 -3.19 -18.90 2.66
#